data_AF-A0A7C5DMN1-F1
#
_entry.id   AF-A0A7C5DMN1-F1
#
_cell.length_a   1.000
_cell.length_b   1.000
_cell.length_c   1.000
_cell.angle_alpha   90.00
_cell.angle_beta   90.00
_cell.angle_gamma   90.00
#
_symmetry.space_group_name_H-M   'P 1'
#
loop_
_entity.id
_entity.type
_entity.pdbx_description
1 polymer ?
#
loop_
_entity_poly.entity_id
_entity_poly.type
_entity_poly.pdbx_seq_one_letter_code
_entity_poly.pdbx_strand_id
1 'polypeptide(L)'
;MWTGWVNLILGIWTLISGLVVSLQGPVNYIIVGIVLAILSFVTAAKKWQGIICGILGLWLIVSGIVAGLQGGINLIIVGILIIIFGILLGVTKSKEV
;
A
#
# COMPACT_ATOMS: atom_id res chain seq x y z
N MET A 1 -8.12 -3.25 12.98
CA MET A 1 -9.24 -3.09 12.00
C MET A 1 -9.00 -3.96 10.76
N TRP A 2 -10.05 -4.47 10.09
CA TRP A 2 -9.90 -5.38 8.94
C TRP A 2 -9.06 -4.80 7.79
N THR A 3 -9.18 -3.49 7.53
CA THR A 3 -8.38 -2.75 6.54
C THR A 3 -6.88 -2.89 6.75
N GLY A 4 -6.42 -2.94 8.00
CA GLY A 4 -4.98 -3.12 8.29
C GLY A 4 -4.45 -4.46 7.80
N TRP A 5 -5.26 -5.53 7.90
CA TRP A 5 -4.88 -6.85 7.40
C TRP A 5 -4.91 -6.92 5.87
N VAL A 6 -5.83 -6.22 5.22
CA VAL A 6 -5.82 -6.09 3.76
C VAL A 6 -4.60 -5.31 3.29
N ASN A 7 -4.28 -4.20 3.97
CA ASN A 7 -3.08 -3.44 3.68
C ASN A 7 -1.82 -4.30 3.86
N LEU A 8 -1.76 -5.15 4.90
CA LEU A 8 -0.66 -6.12 5.06
C LEU A 8 -0.50 -7.04 3.84
N ILE A 9 -1.58 -7.63 3.34
CA ILE A 9 -1.55 -8.50 2.15
C ILE A 9 -1.07 -7.71 0.92
N LEU A 10 -1.60 -6.51 0.71
CA LEU A 10 -1.17 -5.63 -0.39
C LEU A 10 0.31 -5.24 -0.26
N GLY A 11 0.79 -4.98 0.95
CA GLY A 11 2.19 -4.68 1.23
C GLY A 11 3.11 -5.85 0.91
N ILE A 12 2.72 -7.08 1.29
CA ILE A 12 3.44 -8.31 0.93
C ILE A 12 3.48 -8.50 -0.60
N TRP A 13 2.33 -8.32 -1.28
CA TRP A 13 2.27 -8.38 -2.74
C TRP A 13 3.19 -7.34 -3.40
N THR A 14 3.17 -6.11 -2.90
CA THR A 14 4.01 -5.01 -3.41
C THR A 14 5.50 -5.34 -3.21
N LEU A 15 5.87 -5.85 -2.03
CA LEU A 15 7.23 -6.27 -1.73
C LEU A 15 7.72 -7.38 -2.67
N ILE A 16 6.93 -8.44 -2.85
CA ILE A 16 7.23 -9.54 -3.79
C ILE A 16 7.37 -9.00 -5.22
N SER A 17 6.48 -8.09 -5.62
CA SER A 17 6.54 -7.45 -6.94
C SER A 17 7.84 -6.67 -7.16
N GLY A 18 8.42 -6.10 -6.10
CA GLY A 18 9.71 -5.44 -6.18
C GLY A 18 10.90 -6.40 -6.33
N LEU A 19 10.76 -7.65 -5.88
CA LEU A 19 11.79 -8.69 -6.02
C LEU A 19 11.70 -9.44 -7.36
N VAL A 20 10.53 -9.47 -7.98
CA VAL A 20 10.27 -10.22 -9.23
C VAL A 20 10.16 -9.26 -10.40
N VAL A 21 11.15 -9.24 -11.29
CA VAL A 21 11.25 -8.28 -12.40
C VAL A 21 10.02 -8.27 -13.31
N SER A 22 9.42 -9.43 -13.60
CA SER A 22 8.22 -9.53 -14.44
C SER A 22 6.97 -8.89 -13.84
N LEU A 23 6.97 -8.57 -12.53
CA LEU A 23 5.88 -7.90 -11.83
C LEU A 23 6.09 -6.38 -11.71
N GLN A 24 7.21 -5.83 -12.17
CA GLN A 24 7.54 -4.40 -12.05
C GLN A 24 6.89 -3.53 -13.14
N GLY A 25 5.84 -4.03 -13.79
CA GLY A 25 5.13 -3.30 -14.85
C GLY A 25 4.18 -2.21 -14.31
N PRO A 26 3.92 -1.15 -15.11
CA PRO A 26 3.13 0.02 -14.70
C PRO A 26 1.72 -0.34 -14.22
N VAL A 27 1.09 -1.35 -14.84
CA VAL A 27 -0.25 -1.83 -14.48
C VAL A 27 -0.29 -2.33 -13.03
N ASN A 28 0.75 -3.01 -12.57
CA ASN A 28 0.80 -3.53 -11.19
C ASN A 28 0.84 -2.39 -10.17
N TYR A 29 1.67 -1.38 -10.41
CA TYR A 29 1.72 -0.16 -9.58
C TYR A 29 0.35 0.51 -9.48
N ILE A 30 -0.30 0.74 -10.62
CA ILE A 30 -1.57 1.47 -10.68
C ILE A 30 -2.69 0.69 -9.98
N ILE A 31 -2.84 -0.60 -10.25
CA ILE A 31 -3.91 -1.41 -9.65
C ILE A 31 -3.74 -1.49 -8.13
N VAL A 32 -2.54 -1.85 -7.65
CA VAL A 32 -2.28 -1.93 -6.22
C VAL A 32 -2.45 -0.57 -5.55
N GLY A 33 -1.99 0.50 -6.20
CA GLY A 33 -2.12 1.87 -5.73
C GLY A 33 -3.58 2.32 -5.57
N ILE A 34 -4.43 2.04 -6.56
CA ILE A 34 -5.87 2.35 -6.52
C ILE A 34 -6.56 1.61 -5.37
N VAL A 35 -6.36 0.28 -5.27
CA VAL A 35 -7.00 -0.53 -4.23
C VAL A 35 -6.58 -0.06 -2.84
N LEU A 36 -5.27 0.17 -2.65
CA LEU A 36 -4.74 0.63 -1.37
C LEU A 36 -5.26 2.03 -0.99
N ALA A 37 -5.27 2.97 -1.94
CA ALA A 37 -5.74 4.34 -1.72
C ALA A 37 -7.22 4.37 -1.33
N ILE A 38 -8.07 3.70 -2.11
CA ILE A 38 -9.52 3.68 -1.87
C ILE A 38 -9.81 3.03 -0.51
N LEU A 39 -9.29 1.82 -0.26
CA LEU A 39 -9.56 1.12 0.99
C LEU A 39 -9.09 1.93 2.20
N SER A 40 -7.89 2.50 2.14
CA SER A 40 -7.32 3.20 3.29
C SER A 40 -8.01 4.54 3.57
N PHE A 41 -8.33 5.33 2.54
CA PHE A 41 -9.05 6.59 2.74
C PHE A 41 -10.52 6.40 3.10
N VAL A 42 -11.22 5.42 2.50
CA VAL A 42 -12.65 5.23 2.78
C VAL A 42 -12.87 4.60 4.16
N THR A 43 -12.05 3.61 4.54
CA THR A 43 -12.34 2.77 5.71
C THR A 43 -11.47 3.08 6.93
N ALA A 44 -10.35 3.79 6.74
CA ALA A 44 -9.37 4.02 7.80
C ALA A 44 -8.89 5.48 7.91
N ALA A 45 -9.55 6.46 7.26
CA ALA A 45 -9.14 7.87 7.32
C ALA A 45 -9.12 8.49 8.72
N LYS A 46 -9.86 7.93 9.70
CA LYS A 46 -9.81 8.39 11.11
C LYS A 46 -8.53 7.95 11.84
N LYS A 47 -7.67 7.16 11.21
CA LYS A 47 -6.41 6.65 11.77
C LYS A 47 -5.26 7.12 10.90
N TRP A 48 -4.21 7.65 11.52
CA TRP A 48 -3.06 8.17 10.78
C TRP A 48 -2.38 7.09 9.93
N GLN A 49 -2.37 5.83 10.38
CA GLN A 49 -1.85 4.71 9.60
C GLN A 49 -2.64 4.50 8.30
N GLY A 50 -3.97 4.64 8.36
CA GLY A 50 -4.83 4.59 7.18
C GLY A 50 -4.53 5.74 6.21
N ILE A 51 -4.35 6.95 6.72
CA ILE A 51 -3.97 8.10 5.88
C ILE A 51 -2.63 7.84 5.18
N ILE A 52 -1.61 7.36 5.89
CA ILE A 52 -0.30 7.07 5.29
C ILE A 52 -0.40 5.96 4.25
N CYS A 53 -1.09 4.85 4.54
CA CYS A 53 -1.32 3.80 3.54
C CYS A 53 -2.05 4.35 2.30
N GLY A 54 -3.01 5.26 2.48
CA GLY A 54 -3.70 5.92 1.38
C GLY A 54 -2.77 6.75 0.50
N ILE A 55 -1.88 7.54 1.12
CA ILE A 55 -0.86 8.32 0.43
C ILE A 55 0.14 7.42 -0.31
N LEU A 56 0.56 6.30 0.30
CA LEU A 56 1.41 5.31 -0.38
C LEU A 56 0.70 4.69 -1.59
N GLY A 57 -0.62 4.51 -1.53
CA GLY A 57 -1.44 4.10 -2.68
C GLY A 57 -1.39 5.13 -3.81
N LEU A 58 -1.56 6.42 -3.49
CA LEU A 58 -1.42 7.50 -4.48
C LEU A 58 0.00 7.56 -5.07
N TRP A 59 1.03 7.36 -4.24
CA TRP A 59 2.42 7.29 -4.68
C TRP A 59 2.65 6.15 -5.69
N LEU A 60 2.07 4.97 -5.46
CA LEU A 60 2.15 3.87 -6.41
C LEU A 60 1.47 4.21 -7.74
N ILE A 61 0.31 4.88 -7.74
CA ILE A 61 -0.35 5.33 -8.98
C ILE A 61 0.58 6.25 -9.77
N VAL A 62 1.15 7.27 -9.12
CA VAL A 62 2.12 8.19 -9.75
C VAL A 62 3.34 7.41 -10.28
N SER A 63 3.84 6.45 -9.51
CA SER A 63 4.98 5.63 -9.91
C SER A 63 4.69 4.76 -11.13
N GLY A 64 3.44 4.30 -11.30
CA GLY A 64 3.02 3.57 -12.50
C GLY A 64 2.89 4.43 -13.75
N ILE A 65 2.74 5.75 -13.62
CA ILE A 65 2.66 6.70 -14.74
C ILE A 65 4.05 7.22 -15.13
N VAL A 66 4.92 7.45 -14.15
CA VAL A 66 6.26 8.02 -14.36
C VAL A 66 7.28 6.91 -14.55
N ALA A 67 7.77 6.70 -15.78
CA ALA A 67 8.70 5.61 -16.12
C ALA A 67 9.94 5.54 -15.21
N GLY A 68 10.50 6.69 -14.80
CA GLY A 68 11.66 6.75 -13.91
C GLY A 68 11.42 6.24 -12.48
N LEU A 69 10.16 5.99 -12.09
CA LEU A 69 9.78 5.48 -10.78
C LEU A 69 9.41 3.99 -10.79
N GLN A 70 9.41 3.33 -11.95
CA GLN A 70 8.99 1.93 -12.13
C GLN A 70 10.12 0.92 -11.79
N GLY A 71 10.84 1.16 -10.69
CA GLY A 71 11.94 0.30 -10.25
C GLY A 71 11.57 -0.61 -9.09
N GLY A 72 12.07 -1.85 -9.07
CA GLY A 72 11.85 -2.80 -7.97
C GLY A 72 12.17 -2.24 -6.58
N ILE A 73 13.19 -1.38 -6.45
CA ILE A 73 13.52 -0.70 -5.19
C ILE A 73 12.35 0.14 -4.66
N ASN A 74 11.61 0.83 -5.54
CA ASN A 74 10.44 1.62 -5.15
C ASN A 74 9.35 0.71 -4.54
N LEU A 75 9.02 -0.39 -5.23
CA LEU A 75 8.07 -1.38 -4.73
C LEU A 75 8.50 -2.02 -3.41
N ILE A 76 9.80 -2.33 -3.24
CA ILE A 76 10.32 -2.88 -1.98
C ILE A 76 10.10 -1.90 -0.83
N ILE A 77 10.52 -0.65 -1.00
CA ILE A 77 10.40 0.39 0.04
C ILE A 77 8.93 0.60 0.40
N VAL A 78 8.08 0.80 -0.61
CA VAL A 78 6.66 1.04 -0.40
C VAL A 78 5.98 -0.18 0.21
N GLY A 79 6.31 -1.39 -0.23
CA GLY A 79 5.79 -2.64 0.32
C GLY A 79 6.12 -2.80 1.81
N ILE A 80 7.35 -2.55 2.22
CA ILE A 80 7.76 -2.59 3.64
C ILE A 80 6.96 -1.58 4.48
N LEU A 81 6.82 -0.34 4.00
CA LEU A 81 6.05 0.68 4.72
C LEU A 81 4.57 0.28 4.86
N ILE A 82 3.96 -0.24 3.80
CA ILE A 82 2.57 -0.71 3.84
C ILE A 82 2.42 -1.88 4.83
N ILE A 83 3.36 -2.83 4.88
CA ILE A 83 3.35 -3.93 5.86
C ILE A 83 3.36 -3.38 7.29
N ILE A 84 4.29 -2.47 7.60
CA ILE A 84 4.43 -1.89 8.94
C ILE A 84 3.15 -1.16 9.34
N PHE A 85 2.66 -0.25 8.51
CA PHE A 85 1.46 0.53 8.83
C PHE A 85 0.18 -0.32 8.80
N GLY A 86 0.12 -1.34 7.95
CA GLY A 86 -0.96 -2.33 7.90
C GLY A 86 -1.07 -3.12 9.19
N ILE A 87 0.04 -3.64 9.73
CA ILE A 87 0.08 -4.33 11.02
C ILE A 87 -0.35 -3.38 12.14
N LEU A 88 0.24 -2.18 12.21
CA LEU A 88 -0.10 -1.18 13.23
C LEU A 88 -1.60 -0.81 13.20
N LEU A 89 -2.19 -0.66 12.01
CA LEU A 89 -3.63 -0.43 11.85
C LEU A 89 -4.46 -1.68 12.19
N GLY A 90 -3.98 -2.87 11.83
CA GLY A 90 -4.62 -4.16 12.08
C GLY A 90 -4.85 -4.40 13.57
N VAL A 91 -3.82 -4.12 14.38
CA VAL A 91 -3.83 -4.35 15.84
C VAL A 91 -4.48 -3.23 16.65
N THR A 92 -4.76 -2.06 16.06
CA THR A 92 -5.54 -1.04 16.78
C THR A 92 -6.91 -1.59 17.16
N LYS A 93 -7.17 -1.63 18.48
CA LYS A 93 -8.49 -1.97 19.02
C LYS A 93 -9.52 -0.99 18.47
N SER A 94 -10.66 -1.51 18.02
CA SER A 94 -11.84 -0.68 17.84
C SER A 94 -12.11 -0.02 19.18
N LYS A 95 -11.99 1.30 19.26
CA LYS A 95 -12.62 2.00 20.39
C LYS A 95 -14.10 1.87 20.08
N GLU A 96 -14.74 0.88 20.69
CA GLU A 96 -16.20 0.83 20.78
C GLU A 96 -16.62 2.19 21.36
N VAL A 97 -17.40 2.92 20.57
CA VAL A 97 -17.97 4.22 20.93
C VAL A 97 -19.25 3.94 21.69
#